data_AF-A0A7Y4T994-F1
#
_entry.id   AF-A0A7Y4T994-F1
#
_cell.length_a   1.000
_cell.length_b   1.000
_cell.length_c   1.000
_cell.angle_alpha   90.00
_cell.angle_beta   90.00
_cell.angle_gamma   90.00
#
_symmetry.space_group_name_H-M   'P 1'
#
loop_
_entity.id
_entity.type
_entity.pdbx_description
1 polymer ?
#
loop_
_entity_poly.entity_id
_entity_poly.type
_entity_poly.pdbx_seq_one_letter_code
_entity_poly.pdbx_strand_id
1 'polypeptide(L)'
;MTPQLTISHEATPPTSGKRGVRVVRSLASIGYEGADLGQFIRALTKARIRTLVDVRDLPLSRKKGFSKTPLAKHLEQAGIRYLHLRALGDPKPGRLAARGGDIAGFKRIYATHLRSRPAQAALRKLGEIAMQAKTCLLCFERDPENCHRRIVAARLATEFGLKVEHLQAPLTSGQAL
;
A
#
# COMPACT_ATOMS: atom_id res chain seq x y z
N MET A 1 -64.28 -48.08 -8.26
CA MET A 1 -64.33 -46.64 -8.58
C MET A 1 -62.98 -46.04 -8.24
N THR A 2 -62.32 -45.53 -9.28
CA THR A 2 -61.25 -44.51 -9.27
C THR A 2 -59.93 -44.75 -8.50
N PRO A 3 -58.78 -44.65 -9.20
CA PRO A 3 -57.42 -44.77 -8.65
C PRO A 3 -56.93 -43.42 -8.10
N GLN A 4 -55.76 -43.37 -7.45
CA GLN A 4 -54.79 -42.25 -7.40
C GLN A 4 -53.81 -42.47 -6.23
N LEU A 5 -52.55 -42.08 -6.26
CA LEU A 5 -51.62 -41.69 -7.32
C LEU A 5 -50.26 -41.76 -6.62
N THR A 6 -49.29 -42.40 -7.27
CA THR A 6 -47.89 -42.37 -6.86
C THR A 6 -47.37 -40.93 -6.93
N ILE A 7 -46.73 -40.44 -5.88
CA ILE A 7 -45.89 -39.22 -5.95
C ILE A 7 -44.51 -39.56 -5.42
N SER A 8 -43.64 -39.92 -6.37
CA SER A 8 -42.20 -39.96 -6.21
C SER A 8 -41.71 -38.50 -6.04
N HIS A 9 -41.20 -38.15 -4.86
CA HIS A 9 -40.39 -36.94 -4.71
C HIS A 9 -38.94 -37.31 -5.06
N GLU A 10 -38.57 -37.13 -6.32
CA GLU A 10 -37.16 -37.07 -6.70
C GLU A 10 -36.56 -35.79 -6.10
N ALA A 11 -35.66 -35.96 -5.15
CA ALA A 11 -34.84 -34.89 -4.61
C ALA A 11 -33.85 -34.44 -5.70
N THR A 12 -34.03 -33.21 -6.19
CA THR A 12 -33.08 -32.54 -7.07
C THR A 12 -31.71 -32.45 -6.37
N PRO A 13 -30.60 -32.91 -6.98
CA PRO A 13 -29.29 -32.75 -6.38
C PRO A 13 -28.91 -31.26 -6.32
N PRO A 14 -28.21 -30.80 -5.26
CA PRO A 14 -27.75 -29.43 -5.19
C PRO A 14 -26.79 -29.15 -6.35
N THR A 15 -27.11 -28.11 -7.11
CA THR A 15 -26.28 -27.61 -8.21
C THR A 15 -24.92 -27.16 -7.66
N SER A 16 -23.86 -27.78 -8.20
CA SER A 16 -22.46 -27.48 -7.92
C SER A 16 -22.19 -25.97 -7.96
N GLY A 17 -21.96 -25.38 -6.78
CA GLY A 17 -21.57 -23.98 -6.65
C GLY A 17 -20.31 -23.68 -7.46
N LYS A 18 -20.38 -22.66 -8.32
CA LYS A 18 -19.22 -22.15 -9.05
C LYS A 18 -18.12 -21.81 -8.04
N ARG A 19 -16.99 -22.53 -8.08
CA ARG A 19 -15.79 -22.21 -7.29
C ARG A 19 -15.38 -20.76 -7.60
N GLY A 20 -15.70 -19.84 -6.69
CA GLY A 20 -15.35 -18.43 -6.84
C GLY A 20 -13.85 -18.26 -6.99
N VAL A 21 -13.41 -17.58 -8.05
CA VAL A 21 -12.01 -17.17 -8.20
C VAL A 21 -11.66 -16.32 -6.99
N ARG A 22 -10.75 -16.80 -6.14
CA ARG A 22 -10.27 -16.03 -4.98
C ARG A 22 -9.43 -14.87 -5.50
N VAL A 23 -10.03 -13.69 -5.61
CA VAL A 23 -9.33 -12.46 -6.02
C VAL A 23 -8.39 -12.05 -4.89
N VAL A 24 -7.11 -12.44 -5.00
CA VAL A 24 -6.06 -11.98 -4.09
C VAL A 24 -5.79 -10.51 -4.41
N ARG A 25 -6.05 -9.63 -3.45
CA ARG A 25 -5.81 -8.18 -3.60
C ARG A 25 -4.35 -7.86 -3.28
N SER A 26 -3.78 -6.93 -4.03
CA SER A 26 -2.38 -6.53 -3.92
C SER A 26 -2.22 -5.12 -3.36
N LEU A 27 -1.27 -4.94 -2.43
CA LEU A 27 -0.77 -3.65 -1.97
C LEU A 27 0.62 -3.41 -2.55
N ALA A 28 0.80 -2.33 -3.29
CA ALA A 28 2.11 -1.94 -3.78
C ALA A 28 2.84 -1.03 -2.77
N SER A 29 4.15 -0.90 -2.90
CA SER A 29 4.92 0.16 -2.23
C SER A 29 6.04 0.65 -3.14
N ILE A 30 6.44 1.91 -3.02
CA ILE A 30 7.52 2.49 -3.81
C ILE A 30 8.34 3.50 -2.99
N GLY A 31 9.62 3.61 -3.32
CA GLY A 31 10.54 4.64 -2.88
C GLY A 31 10.97 5.53 -4.03
N TYR A 32 11.11 6.83 -3.80
CA TYR A 32 11.51 7.78 -4.85
C TYR A 32 12.99 8.19 -4.80
N GLU A 33 13.77 7.69 -3.85
CA GLU A 33 15.21 7.86 -3.83
C GLU A 33 15.84 7.38 -5.15
N GLY A 34 16.69 8.24 -5.72
CA GLY A 34 17.31 8.03 -7.03
C GLY A 34 16.37 8.14 -8.26
N ALA A 35 15.05 8.30 -8.10
CA ALA A 35 14.09 8.24 -9.21
C ALA A 35 13.60 9.62 -9.67
N ASP A 36 13.70 9.97 -10.95
CA ASP A 36 13.06 11.21 -11.44
C ASP A 36 11.53 11.09 -11.41
N LEU A 37 10.84 12.24 -11.37
CA LEU A 37 9.39 12.29 -11.27
C LEU A 37 8.71 11.60 -12.47
N GLY A 38 9.27 11.72 -13.67
CA GLY A 38 8.71 11.10 -14.87
C GLY A 38 8.74 9.59 -14.81
N GLN A 39 9.90 9.01 -14.46
CA GLN A 39 10.05 7.56 -14.26
C GLN A 39 9.19 7.06 -13.10
N PHE A 40 9.08 7.85 -12.03
CA PHE A 40 8.23 7.52 -10.90
C PHE A 40 6.75 7.41 -11.30
N ILE A 41 6.21 8.43 -11.99
CA ILE A 41 4.81 8.40 -12.48
C ILE A 41 4.62 7.24 -13.47
N ARG A 42 5.56 7.02 -14.41
CA ARG A 42 5.51 5.88 -15.34
C ARG A 42 5.45 4.52 -14.63
N ALA A 43 6.23 4.33 -13.56
CA ALA A 43 6.22 3.10 -12.77
C ALA A 43 4.84 2.86 -12.12
N LEU A 44 4.22 3.90 -11.57
CA LEU A 44 2.88 3.83 -10.99
C LEU A 44 1.81 3.52 -12.05
N THR A 45 1.86 4.18 -13.20
CA THR A 45 0.92 3.95 -14.30
C THR A 45 1.06 2.55 -14.89
N LYS A 46 2.28 2.06 -15.11
CA LYS A 46 2.54 0.68 -15.59
C LYS A 46 2.01 -0.36 -14.60
N ALA A 47 2.17 -0.10 -13.31
CA ALA A 47 1.62 -0.94 -12.25
C ALA A 47 0.10 -0.77 -12.07
N ARG A 48 -0.56 0.13 -12.81
CA ARG A 48 -2.00 0.45 -12.73
C ARG A 48 -2.43 0.88 -11.32
N ILE A 49 -1.57 1.64 -10.64
CA ILE A 49 -1.90 2.20 -9.32
C ILE A 49 -3.03 3.23 -9.49
N ARG A 50 -4.05 3.12 -8.63
CA ARG A 50 -5.21 4.02 -8.59
C ARG A 50 -5.12 5.02 -7.45
N THR A 51 -4.43 4.67 -6.38
CA THR A 51 -4.23 5.54 -5.22
C THR A 51 -2.80 5.41 -4.69
N LEU A 52 -2.10 6.53 -4.60
CA LEU A 52 -0.82 6.65 -3.93
C LEU A 52 -1.05 7.22 -2.52
N VAL A 53 -0.62 6.46 -1.51
CA VAL A 53 -0.72 6.84 -0.10
C VAL A 53 0.66 7.22 0.40
N ASP A 54 0.86 8.50 0.62
CA ASP A 54 2.05 9.06 1.25
C ASP A 54 2.01 8.77 2.75
N VAL A 55 2.98 7.97 3.21
CA VAL A 55 3.15 7.63 4.62
C VAL A 55 4.30 8.40 5.26
N ARG A 56 4.85 9.45 4.63
CA ARG A 56 5.87 10.30 5.25
C ARG A 56 5.26 11.11 6.39
N ASP A 57 6.01 11.31 7.48
CA ASP A 57 5.60 12.25 8.55
C ASP A 57 5.51 13.69 8.00
N LEU A 58 6.53 14.10 7.24
CA LEU A 58 6.58 15.38 6.55
C LEU A 58 6.76 15.14 5.04
N PRO A 59 5.76 15.47 4.20
CA PRO A 59 5.81 15.26 2.75
C PRO A 59 6.58 16.40 2.05
N LEU A 60 7.77 16.70 2.56
CA LEU A 60 8.72 17.67 2.03
C LEU A 60 9.89 16.93 1.36
N SER A 61 10.31 17.39 0.19
CA SER A 61 11.43 16.79 -0.54
C SER A 61 12.27 17.85 -1.21
N ARG A 62 13.60 17.65 -1.20
CA ARG A 62 14.54 18.42 -2.01
C ARG A 62 14.53 17.99 -3.48
N LYS A 63 14.04 16.78 -3.78
CA LYS A 63 13.95 16.26 -5.15
C LYS A 63 12.75 16.90 -5.85
N LYS A 64 13.00 17.55 -6.99
CA LYS A 64 12.01 18.29 -7.77
C LYS A 64 10.76 17.43 -8.01
N GLY A 65 9.59 17.97 -7.64
CA GLY A 65 8.30 17.31 -7.87
C GLY A 65 7.81 16.37 -6.75
N PHE A 66 8.63 16.04 -5.74
CA PHE A 66 8.26 15.08 -4.69
C PHE A 66 7.76 15.71 -3.38
N SER A 67 7.70 17.04 -3.29
CA SER A 67 6.95 17.72 -2.23
C SER A 67 5.45 17.60 -2.46
N LYS A 68 4.65 17.62 -1.38
CA LYS A 68 3.20 17.34 -1.38
C LYS A 68 2.43 17.94 -2.55
N THR A 69 2.47 19.27 -2.70
CA THR A 69 1.63 19.99 -3.69
C THR A 69 2.04 19.68 -5.13
N PRO A 70 3.33 19.79 -5.51
CA PRO A 70 3.76 19.35 -6.85
C PRO A 70 3.42 17.88 -7.13
N LEU A 71 3.68 16.98 -6.17
CA LEU A 71 3.45 15.55 -6.36
C LEU A 71 1.97 15.26 -6.61
N ALA A 72 1.08 15.84 -5.80
CA ALA A 72 -0.37 15.69 -5.95
C ALA A 72 -0.84 16.13 -7.34
N LYS A 73 -0.35 17.27 -7.84
CA LYS A 73 -0.68 17.77 -9.18
C LYS A 73 -0.27 16.81 -10.30
N HIS A 74 0.95 16.26 -10.25
CA HIS A 74 1.41 15.32 -11.29
C HIS A 74 0.67 13.98 -11.23
N LEU A 75 0.30 13.52 -10.02
CA LEU A 75 -0.49 12.30 -9.85
C LEU A 75 -1.91 12.48 -10.38
N GLU A 76 -2.54 13.63 -10.09
CA GLU A 76 -3.87 13.96 -10.61
C GLU A 76 -3.88 13.98 -12.14
N GLN A 77 -2.89 14.61 -12.77
CA GLN A 77 -2.71 14.59 -14.23
C GLN A 77 -2.56 13.17 -14.80
N ALA A 78 -2.01 12.24 -14.02
CA ALA A 78 -1.89 10.83 -14.37
C ALA A 78 -3.12 9.98 -13.99
N GLY A 79 -4.18 10.58 -13.45
CA GLY A 79 -5.38 9.89 -12.98
C GLY A 79 -5.18 9.07 -11.71
N ILE A 80 -4.16 9.40 -10.90
CA ILE A 80 -3.82 8.72 -9.66
C ILE A 80 -4.23 9.59 -8.48
N ARG A 81 -5.10 9.05 -7.61
CA ARG A 81 -5.49 9.75 -6.38
C ARG A 81 -4.31 9.83 -5.42
N TYR A 82 -4.09 10.99 -4.81
CA TYR A 82 -3.10 11.19 -3.77
C TYR A 82 -3.76 11.30 -2.39
N LEU A 83 -3.24 10.59 -1.40
CA LEU A 83 -3.66 10.68 0.00
C LEU A 83 -2.43 10.74 0.90
N HIS A 84 -2.40 11.65 1.87
CA HIS A 84 -1.35 11.71 2.88
C HIS A 84 -1.89 11.22 4.23
N LEU A 85 -1.30 10.15 4.76
CA LEU A 85 -1.62 9.59 6.07
C LEU A 85 -0.46 9.81 7.04
N ARG A 86 -0.32 11.06 7.50
CA ARG A 86 0.75 11.48 8.42
C ARG A 86 0.89 10.60 9.66
N ALA A 87 -0.21 10.07 10.19
CA ALA A 87 -0.19 9.20 11.37
C ALA A 87 0.59 7.88 11.15
N LEU A 88 0.87 7.51 9.90
CA LEU A 88 1.73 6.38 9.53
C LEU A 88 3.19 6.80 9.28
N GLY A 89 3.51 8.08 9.44
CA GLY A 89 4.87 8.61 9.36
C GLY A 89 5.77 8.10 10.45
N ASP A 90 7.02 7.80 10.08
CA ASP A 90 8.08 7.53 11.04
C ASP A 90 8.32 8.79 11.90
N PRO A 91 8.07 8.76 13.22
CA PRO A 91 8.23 9.93 14.08
C PRO A 91 9.70 10.35 14.19
N LYS A 92 9.95 11.60 14.60
CA LYS A 92 11.32 12.17 14.66
C LYS A 92 12.33 11.26 15.38
N PRO A 93 12.04 10.65 16.54
CA PRO A 93 12.98 9.75 17.20
C PRO A 93 13.32 8.51 16.36
N GLY A 94 12.35 7.93 15.64
CA GLY A 94 12.57 6.78 14.77
C GLY A 94 13.44 7.13 13.57
N ARG A 95 13.19 8.30 12.94
CA ARG A 95 14.03 8.82 11.85
C ARG A 95 15.47 9.07 12.28
N LEU A 96 15.68 9.56 13.50
CA LEU A 96 17.02 9.77 14.04
C LEU A 96 17.74 8.45 14.31
N ALA A 97 17.05 7.45 14.88
CA ALA A 97 17.61 6.12 15.08
C ALA A 97 18.03 5.46 13.75
N ALA A 98 17.15 5.48 12.74
CA ALA A 98 17.45 4.94 11.41
C ALA A 98 18.67 5.62 10.75
N ARG A 99 18.74 6.96 10.82
CA ARG A 99 19.88 7.73 10.28
C ARG A 99 21.19 7.48 11.03
N GLY A 100 21.11 7.17 12.32
CA GLY A 100 22.26 6.81 13.15
C GLY A 100 22.68 5.34 13.02
N GLY A 101 22.02 4.54 12.16
CA GLY A 101 22.29 3.11 12.02
C GLY A 101 21.66 2.21 13.09
N ASP A 102 20.92 2.77 14.04
CA ASP A 102 20.20 2.01 15.06
C ASP A 102 18.87 1.48 14.50
N ILE A 103 18.98 0.45 13.67
CA ILE A 103 17.83 -0.21 13.02
C ILE A 103 16.91 -0.88 14.06
N ALA A 104 17.47 -1.43 15.13
CA ALA A 104 16.71 -2.08 16.19
C ALA A 104 15.86 -1.05 16.98
N GLY A 105 16.48 0.07 17.36
CA GLY A 105 15.80 1.20 18.01
C GLY A 105 14.74 1.81 17.10
N PHE A 106 15.04 2.02 15.82
CA PHE A 106 14.05 2.45 14.83
C PHE A 106 12.82 1.52 14.83
N LYS A 107 13.02 0.20 14.67
CA LYS A 107 11.91 -0.78 14.64
C LYS A 107 11.08 -0.73 15.92
N ARG A 108 11.72 -0.63 17.09
CA ARG A 108 11.03 -0.54 18.40
C ARG A 108 10.22 0.75 18.56
N ILE A 109 10.80 1.89 18.19
CA ILE A 109 10.14 3.20 18.24
C ILE A 109 8.93 3.20 17.31
N TYR A 110 9.12 2.75 16.07
CA TYR A 110 8.06 2.76 15.07
C TYR A 110 6.93 1.78 15.40
N ALA A 111 7.25 0.58 15.90
CA ALA A 111 6.23 -0.36 16.40
C ALA A 111 5.41 0.23 17.56
N THR A 112 6.04 1.02 18.44
CA THR A 112 5.34 1.73 19.51
C THR A 112 4.44 2.82 18.96
N HIS A 113 4.94 3.61 18.00
CA HIS A 113 4.16 4.63 17.31
C HIS A 113 2.90 4.07 16.63
N LEU A 114 3.02 2.91 15.97
CA LEU A 114 1.89 2.26 15.30
C LEU A 114 0.79 1.81 16.27
N ARG A 115 1.07 1.63 17.57
CA ARG A 115 0.05 1.31 18.59
C ARG A 115 -0.81 2.51 18.99
N SER A 116 -0.45 3.73 18.60
CA SER A 116 -1.23 4.93 18.91
C SER A 116 -2.61 4.91 18.23
N ARG A 117 -3.63 5.49 18.89
CA ARG A 117 -5.00 5.58 18.34
C ARG A 117 -5.03 6.21 16.93
N PRO A 118 -4.31 7.31 16.64
CA PRO A 118 -4.29 7.89 15.29
C PRO A 118 -3.68 6.96 14.25
N ALA A 119 -2.59 6.25 14.58
CA ALA A 119 -1.95 5.32 13.65
C ALA A 119 -2.87 4.11 13.37
N GLN A 120 -3.53 3.57 14.38
CA GLN A 120 -4.50 2.49 14.23
C GLN A 120 -5.70 2.89 13.35
N ALA A 121 -6.22 4.10 13.51
CA ALA A 121 -7.28 4.62 12.65
C ALA A 121 -6.80 4.78 11.19
N ALA A 122 -5.58 5.26 10.99
CA ALA A 122 -5.00 5.40 9.65
C ALA A 122 -4.71 4.04 8.98
N LEU A 123 -4.27 3.03 9.73
CA LEU A 123 -4.10 1.66 9.23
C LEU A 123 -5.41 1.07 8.73
N ARG A 124 -6.49 1.20 9.51
CA ARG A 124 -7.83 0.73 9.09
C ARG A 124 -8.31 1.41 7.81
N LYS A 125 -8.25 2.75 7.78
CA LYS A 125 -8.60 3.54 6.60
C LYS A 125 -7.80 3.12 5.37
N LEU A 126 -6.50 2.88 5.54
CA LEU A 126 -5.62 2.44 4.46
C LEU A 126 -5.95 1.03 3.96
N GLY A 127 -6.25 0.11 4.86
CA GLY A 127 -6.71 -1.24 4.51
C GLY A 127 -8.02 -1.23 3.73
N GLU A 128 -9.01 -0.44 4.17
CA GLU A 128 -10.27 -0.24 3.45
C GLU A 128 -10.05 0.28 2.01
N ILE A 129 -9.16 1.27 1.85
CA ILE A 129 -8.78 1.80 0.52
C ILE A 129 -8.12 0.71 -0.33
N ALA A 130 -7.18 -0.05 0.24
CA ALA A 130 -6.47 -1.12 -0.46
C ALA A 130 -7.40 -2.28 -0.85
N MET A 131 -8.51 -2.47 -0.12
CA MET A 131 -9.56 -3.44 -0.47
C MET A 131 -10.45 -2.96 -1.63
N GLN A 132 -10.54 -1.66 -1.88
CA GLN A 132 -11.38 -1.10 -2.94
C GLN A 132 -10.60 -0.82 -4.23
N ALA A 133 -9.30 -0.49 -4.15
CA ALA A 133 -8.52 -0.07 -5.30
C ALA A 133 -7.04 -0.47 -5.18
N LYS A 134 -6.37 -0.63 -6.33
CA LYS A 134 -4.93 -0.90 -6.38
C LYS A 134 -4.14 0.28 -5.79
N THR A 135 -3.63 0.07 -4.59
CA THR A 135 -3.04 1.11 -3.73
C THR A 135 -1.54 0.94 -3.63
N CYS A 136 -0.79 2.05 -3.60
CA CYS A 136 0.66 2.05 -3.44
C CYS A 136 1.09 2.94 -2.28
N LEU A 137 1.92 2.41 -1.37
CA LEU A 137 2.54 3.20 -0.31
C LEU A 137 3.76 3.96 -0.83
N LEU A 138 3.92 5.21 -0.42
CA LEU A 138 5.07 6.05 -0.77
C LEU A 138 5.92 6.38 0.45
N CYS A 139 7.23 6.18 0.32
CA CYS A 139 8.25 6.76 1.21
C CYS A 139 9.45 7.27 0.38
N PHE A 140 10.49 7.78 1.05
CA PHE A 140 11.74 8.22 0.42
C PHE A 140 12.60 7.05 -0.05
N GLU A 141 13.06 6.20 0.86
CA GLU A 141 14.15 5.23 0.66
C GLU A 141 13.86 4.29 -0.50
N ARG A 142 14.83 3.97 -1.36
CA ARG A 142 14.59 3.06 -2.49
C ARG A 142 14.36 1.63 -2.01
N ASP A 143 15.19 1.18 -1.08
CA ASP A 143 15.10 -0.14 -0.47
C ASP A 143 14.05 -0.17 0.65
N PRO A 144 13.04 -1.06 0.59
CA PRO A 144 12.09 -1.22 1.68
C PRO A 144 12.64 -1.90 2.95
N GLU A 145 13.77 -2.61 2.92
CA GLU A 145 14.21 -3.52 4.01
C GLU A 145 14.20 -2.86 5.40
N ASN A 146 14.79 -1.68 5.50
CA ASN A 146 14.88 -0.89 6.73
C ASN A 146 13.99 0.36 6.72
N CYS A 147 13.01 0.39 5.83
CA CYS A 147 12.08 1.51 5.69
C CYS A 147 10.78 1.23 6.47
N HIS A 148 10.21 2.27 7.10
CA HIS A 148 8.95 2.15 7.84
C HIS A 148 7.78 1.69 6.97
N ARG A 149 7.79 1.98 5.66
CA ARG A 149 6.75 1.51 4.73
C ARG A 149 6.63 -0.01 4.68
N ARG A 150 7.73 -0.75 4.91
CA ARG A 150 7.70 -2.22 4.94
C ARG A 150 6.94 -2.72 6.16
N ILE A 151 7.11 -2.05 7.30
CA ILE A 151 6.38 -2.35 8.54
C ILE A 151 4.88 -2.09 8.33
N VAL A 152 4.52 -0.96 7.72
CA VAL A 152 3.11 -0.65 7.36
C VAL A 152 2.55 -1.69 6.40
N ALA A 153 3.27 -2.02 5.32
CA ALA A 153 2.83 -3.00 4.33
C ALA A 153 2.64 -4.39 4.94
N ALA A 154 3.56 -4.86 5.79
CA ALA A 154 3.44 -6.14 6.48
C ALA A 154 2.23 -6.19 7.41
N ARG A 155 1.93 -5.08 8.10
CA ARG A 155 0.76 -4.98 8.97
C ARG A 155 -0.53 -5.09 8.16
N LEU A 156 -0.64 -4.36 7.06
CA LEU A 156 -1.79 -4.42 6.16
C LEU A 156 -1.95 -5.78 5.48
N ALA A 157 -0.84 -6.43 5.10
CA ALA A 157 -0.85 -7.78 4.56
C ALA A 157 -1.47 -8.78 5.55
N THR A 158 -1.09 -8.67 6.82
CA THR A 158 -1.56 -9.53 7.90
C THR A 158 -3.03 -9.24 8.23
N GLU A 159 -3.40 -7.97 8.41
CA GLU A 159 -4.75 -7.59 8.85
C GLU A 159 -5.83 -7.72 7.76
N PHE A 160 -5.46 -7.51 6.48
CA PHE A 160 -6.41 -7.46 5.36
C PHE A 160 -6.19 -8.57 4.31
N GLY A 161 -5.24 -9.48 4.54
CA GLY A 161 -4.96 -10.59 3.61
C GLY A 161 -4.40 -10.13 2.25
N LEU A 162 -3.65 -9.03 2.23
CA LEU A 162 -3.11 -8.41 1.02
C LEU A 162 -1.76 -9.01 0.63
N LYS A 163 -1.55 -9.24 -0.67
CA LYS A 163 -0.21 -9.56 -1.20
C LYS A 163 0.59 -8.26 -1.38
N VAL A 164 1.79 -8.18 -0.82
CA VAL A 164 2.65 -6.99 -0.94
C VAL A 164 3.57 -7.12 -2.16
N GLU A 165 3.64 -6.04 -2.95
CA GLU A 165 4.55 -5.90 -4.09
C GLU A 165 5.41 -4.64 -3.92
N HIS A 166 6.72 -4.78 -3.97
CA HIS A 166 7.65 -3.65 -3.89
C HIS A 166 8.04 -3.20 -5.30
N LEU A 167 7.57 -2.03 -5.71
CA LEU A 167 7.89 -1.42 -6.99
C LEU A 167 9.21 -0.66 -6.90
N GLN A 168 9.90 -0.54 -8.03
CA GLN A 168 11.06 0.30 -8.19
C GLN A 168 10.88 1.18 -9.44
N ALA A 169 11.05 2.49 -9.27
CA ALA A 169 11.17 3.38 -10.41
C ALA A 169 12.60 3.31 -10.97
N PRO A 170 12.82 3.36 -12.29
CA PRO A 170 14.15 3.49 -12.86
C PRO A 170 14.93 4.65 -12.23
N LEU A 171 16.25 4.47 -12.06
CA LEU A 171 17.13 5.53 -11.58
C LEU A 171 17.23 6.64 -12.63
N THR A 172 17.43 7.87 -12.16
CA THR A 172 17.79 8.98 -13.05
C THR A 172 19.10 8.64 -13.77
N SER A 173 19.15 8.83 -15.09
CA SER A 173 20.37 8.59 -15.89
C SER A 173 21.57 9.27 -15.25
N GLY A 174 22.64 8.50 -14.96
CA GLY A 174 23.88 9.01 -14.36
C GLY A 174 23.98 8.95 -12.84
N GLN A 175 23.00 8.40 -12.11
CA GLN A 175 23.14 8.07 -10.68
C GLN A 175 23.42 6.57 -10.48
N ALA A 176 24.62 6.23 -9.98
CA ALA A 176 24.86 4.96 -9.30
C ALA A 176 24.40 5.09 -7.83
N LEU A 177 23.88 4.00 -7.26
CA LEU A 177 23.49 3.92 -5.84
C LEU A 177 24.71 3.80 -4.94
#